data_AF-A0A378BB48-F1
#
_entry.id   AF-A0A378BB48-F1
#
_cell.length_a   1.000
_cell.length_b   1.000
_cell.length_c   1.000
_cell.angle_alpha   90.00
_cell.angle_beta   90.00
_cell.angle_gamma   90.00
#
_symmetry.space_group_name_H-M   'P 1'
#
loop_
_entity.id
_entity.type
_entity.pdbx_description
1 polymer ?
#
loop_
_entity_poly.entity_id
_entity_poly.type
_entity_poly.pdbx_seq_one_letter_code
_entity_poly.pdbx_strand_id
1 'polypeptide(L)'
;MTAGERDGCASHGLWRLLGIVDTLRKGKVSPDAEPKIHDQAPAIARADAGGAFSLLAYERALPLLLEKARHNGIAALAINRCVHFSALFADIEPLTEAGLVGLACTPSHAWVAPAGGTRPLFGTNPIAFGWPRQDKPPFIVDMATSAAARGEIQLHQRSGKGATGRLGNRQSGTGQRPMPQRC
;
A
#
# COMPACT_ATOMS: atom_id res chain seq x y z
N MET A 1 5.45 -0.27 8.74
CA MET A 1 6.93 -0.40 8.61
C MET A 1 7.43 -1.62 9.37
N THR A 2 7.18 -1.74 10.67
CA THR A 2 7.60 -2.92 11.47
C THR A 2 7.00 -4.23 10.94
N ALA A 3 5.72 -4.24 10.57
CA ALA A 3 5.09 -5.39 9.88
C ALA A 3 5.78 -5.70 8.53
N GLY A 4 6.02 -4.67 7.72
CA GLY A 4 6.77 -4.79 6.46
C GLY A 4 8.15 -5.43 6.63
N GLU A 5 8.88 -5.05 7.68
CA GLU A 5 10.19 -5.62 7.99
C GLU A 5 10.07 -7.06 8.48
N ARG A 6 9.17 -7.32 9.45
CA ARG A 6 8.88 -8.65 10.01
C ARG A 6 8.57 -9.67 8.93
N ASP A 7 7.78 -9.28 7.93
CA ASP A 7 7.23 -10.19 6.92
C ASP A 7 8.08 -10.21 5.63
N GLY A 8 9.25 -9.56 5.64
CA GLY A 8 10.22 -9.59 4.55
C GLY A 8 9.87 -8.70 3.36
N CYS A 9 8.89 -7.79 3.48
CA CYS A 9 8.61 -6.76 2.49
C CYS A 9 9.47 -5.51 2.77
N ALA A 10 10.79 -5.65 2.59
CA ALA A 10 11.79 -4.61 2.88
C ALA A 10 11.52 -3.28 2.15
N SER A 11 10.89 -3.32 0.97
CA SER A 11 10.49 -2.12 0.22
C SER A 11 9.49 -1.22 0.96
N HIS A 12 8.74 -1.79 1.91
CA HIS A 12 7.80 -1.10 2.81
C HIS A 12 8.16 -1.31 4.31
N GLY A 13 9.37 -1.80 4.58
CA GLY A 13 9.96 -2.03 5.90
C GLY A 13 10.69 -0.81 6.44
N LEU A 14 11.77 -1.02 7.21
CA LEU A 14 12.56 0.04 7.84
C LEU A 14 13.19 1.00 6.83
N TRP A 15 13.56 0.50 5.64
CA TRP A 15 14.08 1.31 4.55
C TRP A 15 13.19 2.51 4.21
N ARG A 16 11.87 2.35 4.34
CA ARG A 16 10.89 3.38 4.00
C ARG A 16 10.98 4.62 4.90
N LEU A 17 11.53 4.48 6.12
CA LEU A 17 11.69 5.57 7.08
C LEU A 17 12.47 6.75 6.50
N LEU A 18 13.52 6.48 5.71
CA LEU A 18 14.32 7.54 5.09
C LEU A 18 13.49 8.38 4.12
N GLY A 19 12.63 7.74 3.32
CA GLY A 19 11.72 8.42 2.40
C GLY A 19 10.62 9.20 3.13
N ILE A 20 10.12 8.68 4.25
CA ILE A 20 9.13 9.35 5.11
C ILE A 20 9.70 10.64 5.69
N VAL A 21 10.91 10.58 6.28
CA VAL A 21 11.59 11.76 6.85
C VAL A 21 11.90 12.80 5.77
N ASP A 22 12.35 12.38 4.59
CA ASP A 22 12.58 13.29 3.46
C ASP A 22 11.27 13.96 2.97
N THR A 23 10.17 13.20 2.90
CA THR A 23 8.85 13.72 2.51
C THR A 23 8.34 14.77 3.51
N LEU A 24 8.53 14.52 4.81
CA LEU A 24 8.24 15.48 5.90
C LEU A 24 9.08 16.75 5.76
N ARG A 25 10.40 16.62 5.61
CA ARG A 25 11.32 17.77 5.46
C ARG A 25 11.01 18.64 4.25
N LYS A 26 10.48 18.05 3.18
CA LYS A 26 10.04 18.76 1.97
C LYS A 26 8.66 19.41 2.08
N GLY A 27 8.00 19.33 3.25
CA GLY A 27 6.67 19.88 3.48
C GLY A 27 5.60 19.25 2.60
N LYS A 28 5.80 18.01 2.14
CA LYS A 28 4.83 17.31 1.28
C LYS A 28 3.69 16.66 2.07
N VAL A 29 3.87 16.55 3.38
CA VAL A 29 2.87 16.05 4.33
C VAL A 29 2.81 16.97 5.54
N SER A 30 1.65 17.06 6.15
CA SER A 30 1.49 17.74 7.44
C SER A 30 1.94 16.80 8.57
N PRO A 31 2.90 17.20 9.42
CA PRO A 31 3.31 16.40 10.58
C PRO A 31 2.23 16.37 11.68
N ASP A 32 1.44 17.44 11.79
CA ASP A 32 0.55 17.70 12.94
C ASP A 32 -0.94 17.70 12.56
N ALA A 33 -1.29 17.29 11.33
CA ALA A 33 -2.70 17.26 10.93
C ALA A 33 -3.42 16.07 11.57
N GLU A 34 -4.49 16.39 12.30
CA GLU A 34 -5.42 15.40 12.84
C GLU A 34 -6.50 15.04 11.81
N PRO A 35 -6.74 13.74 11.56
CA PRO A 35 -7.72 13.31 10.58
C PRO A 35 -9.16 13.60 11.06
N LYS A 36 -10.02 14.00 10.13
CA LYS A 36 -11.45 14.16 10.37
C LYS A 36 -12.20 12.94 9.85
N ILE A 37 -12.83 12.22 10.76
CA ILE A 37 -13.65 11.04 10.41
C ILE A 37 -15.10 11.48 10.24
N HIS A 38 -15.68 11.10 9.12
CA HIS A 38 -17.05 11.39 8.73
C HIS A 38 -17.82 10.08 8.59
N ASP A 39 -18.88 9.94 9.39
CA ASP A 39 -19.94 8.98 9.09
C ASP A 39 -20.76 9.52 7.91
N GLN A 40 -20.45 9.02 6.72
CA GLN A 40 -20.93 9.60 5.47
C GLN A 40 -22.28 9.01 5.03
N ALA A 41 -22.47 7.71 5.28
CA ALA A 41 -23.66 6.94 4.95
C ALA A 41 -23.65 5.60 5.74
N PRO A 42 -24.75 4.83 5.79
CA PRO A 42 -24.82 3.59 6.57
C PRO A 42 -23.62 2.65 6.35
N ALA A 43 -23.23 2.39 5.10
CA ALA A 43 -22.11 1.53 4.73
C ALA A 43 -20.85 2.31 4.26
N ILE A 44 -20.75 3.63 4.50
CA ILE A 44 -19.63 4.44 4.01
C ILE A 44 -19.07 5.32 5.14
N ALA A 45 -17.77 5.17 5.40
CA ALA A 45 -16.99 6.09 6.20
C ALA A 45 -16.02 6.87 5.31
N ARG A 46 -15.75 8.12 5.65
CA ARG A 46 -14.75 8.95 4.98
C ARG A 46 -13.78 9.52 6.01
N ALA A 47 -12.49 9.46 5.73
CA ALA A 47 -11.45 10.08 6.55
C ALA A 47 -10.70 11.14 5.72
N ASP A 48 -10.77 12.41 6.08
CA ASP A 48 -9.88 13.46 5.55
C ASP A 48 -8.62 13.50 6.41
N ALA A 49 -7.47 13.12 5.85
CA ALA A 49 -6.19 13.08 6.57
C ALA A 49 -5.51 14.46 6.70
N GLY A 50 -6.10 15.53 6.17
CA GLY A 50 -5.58 16.89 6.34
C GLY A 50 -4.21 17.14 5.70
N GLY A 51 -3.78 16.29 4.76
CA GLY A 51 -2.44 16.32 4.16
C GLY A 51 -1.42 15.45 4.91
N ALA A 52 -1.79 14.73 5.97
CA ALA A 52 -0.89 13.82 6.68
C ALA A 52 -0.73 12.47 5.97
N PHE A 53 0.04 11.60 6.61
CA PHE A 53 0.09 10.20 6.19
C PHE A 53 -1.23 9.48 6.48
N SER A 54 -1.63 8.58 5.58
CA SER A 54 -2.93 7.89 5.66
C SER A 54 -3.08 6.98 6.87
N LEU A 55 -1.99 6.50 7.47
CA LEU A 55 -2.02 5.46 8.52
C LEU A 55 -2.78 5.94 9.77
N LEU A 56 -2.60 7.19 10.19
CA LEU A 56 -3.34 7.74 11.34
C LEU A 56 -4.84 7.87 11.02
N ALA A 57 -5.18 8.33 9.81
CA ALA A 57 -6.56 8.41 9.36
C ALA A 57 -7.23 7.02 9.28
N TYR A 58 -6.48 6.00 8.85
CA TYR A 58 -6.93 4.61 8.84
C TYR A 58 -7.19 4.09 10.26
N GLU A 59 -6.22 4.23 11.15
CA GLU A 59 -6.32 3.80 12.56
C GLU A 59 -7.54 4.42 13.25
N ARG A 60 -7.77 5.73 13.06
CA ARG A 60 -8.89 6.46 13.66
C ARG A 60 -10.25 6.09 13.04
N ALA A 61 -10.29 5.74 11.76
CA ALA A 61 -11.52 5.37 11.06
C ALA A 61 -11.89 3.88 11.17
N LEU A 62 -10.91 3.03 11.50
CA LEU A 62 -11.08 1.57 11.52
C LEU A 62 -12.23 1.12 12.42
N PRO A 63 -12.41 1.61 13.67
CA PRO A 63 -13.54 1.19 14.49
C PRO A 63 -14.90 1.44 13.83
N LEU A 64 -15.09 2.61 13.21
CA LEU A 64 -16.32 2.96 12.48
C LEU A 64 -16.52 2.06 11.26
N LEU A 65 -15.46 1.76 10.52
CA LEU A 65 -15.52 0.84 9.37
C LEU A 65 -15.97 -0.56 9.80
N LEU A 66 -15.37 -1.10 10.87
CA LEU A 66 -15.70 -2.42 11.42
C LEU A 66 -17.16 -2.46 11.92
N GLU A 67 -17.59 -1.43 12.64
CA GLU A 67 -18.97 -1.31 13.13
C GLU A 67 -19.98 -1.30 11.98
N LYS A 68 -19.72 -0.47 10.95
CA LYS A 68 -20.57 -0.38 9.76
C LYS A 68 -20.61 -1.68 8.98
N ALA A 69 -19.48 -2.36 8.80
CA ALA A 69 -19.44 -3.64 8.09
C ALA A 69 -20.27 -4.70 8.81
N ARG A 70 -20.24 -4.73 10.15
CA ARG A 70 -21.04 -5.68 10.94
C ARG A 70 -22.53 -5.38 10.89
N HIS A 71 -22.92 -4.11 10.96
CA HIS A 71 -24.33 -3.72 10.92
C HIS A 71 -24.95 -3.86 9.52
N ASN A 72 -24.20 -3.54 8.47
CA ASN A 72 -24.74 -3.45 7.10
C ASN A 72 -24.34 -4.63 6.21
N GLY A 73 -23.50 -5.55 6.69
CA GLY A 73 -22.93 -6.67 5.91
C GLY A 73 -21.75 -6.28 5.01
N ILE A 74 -21.65 -5.00 4.62
CA ILE A 74 -20.54 -4.42 3.87
C ILE A 74 -20.31 -2.98 4.32
N ALA A 75 -19.06 -2.51 4.26
CA ALA A 75 -18.75 -1.10 4.39
C ALA A 75 -17.50 -0.73 3.58
N ALA A 76 -17.40 0.55 3.23
CA ALA A 76 -16.26 1.14 2.55
C ALA A 76 -15.69 2.32 3.34
N LEU A 77 -14.36 2.43 3.38
CA LEU A 77 -13.65 3.58 3.93
C LEU A 77 -12.90 4.30 2.80
N ALA A 78 -13.21 5.58 2.61
CA ALA A 78 -12.46 6.45 1.70
C ALA A 78 -11.53 7.38 2.49
N ILE A 79 -10.22 7.17 2.39
CA ILE A 79 -9.22 8.08 2.95
C ILE A 79 -8.78 9.06 1.86
N ASN A 80 -8.89 10.36 2.15
CA ASN A 80 -8.58 11.43 1.21
C ASN A 80 -7.57 12.42 1.78
N ARG A 81 -6.98 13.24 0.89
CA ARG A 81 -5.94 14.24 1.22
C ARG A 81 -4.82 13.64 2.06
N CYS A 82 -4.31 12.48 1.66
CA CYS A 82 -3.28 11.76 2.38
C CYS A 82 -2.10 11.40 1.48
N VAL A 83 -0.98 11.06 2.11
CA VAL A 83 0.11 10.29 1.48
C VAL A 83 0.13 8.90 2.09
N HIS A 84 0.06 7.86 1.25
CA HIS A 84 0.12 6.47 1.70
C HIS A 84 1.53 5.90 1.45
N PHE A 85 2.05 5.10 2.39
CA PHE A 85 3.40 4.54 2.29
C PHE A 85 3.57 3.10 2.80
N SER A 86 2.55 2.48 3.41
CA SER A 86 2.62 1.11 3.93
C SER A 86 2.44 0.08 2.81
N ALA A 87 2.79 -1.18 3.09
CA ALA A 87 2.26 -2.30 2.32
C ALA A 87 0.77 -2.45 2.66
N LEU A 88 -0.07 -2.78 1.69
CA LEU A 88 -1.52 -2.85 1.89
C LEU A 88 -1.93 -4.05 2.73
N PHE A 89 -1.13 -5.11 2.80
CA PHE A 89 -1.41 -6.21 3.73
C PHE A 89 -1.53 -5.74 5.19
N ALA A 90 -0.78 -4.70 5.58
CA ALA A 90 -0.87 -4.13 6.93
C ALA A 90 -2.19 -3.37 7.17
N ASP A 91 -2.85 -2.91 6.11
CA ASP A 91 -4.19 -2.34 6.19
C ASP A 91 -5.24 -3.47 6.21
N ILE A 92 -4.98 -4.60 5.56
CA ILE A 92 -5.89 -5.77 5.51
C ILE A 92 -5.87 -6.58 6.82
N GLU A 93 -4.72 -6.74 7.46
CA GLU A 93 -4.53 -7.54 8.68
C GLU A 93 -5.60 -7.24 9.75
N PRO A 94 -5.82 -5.98 10.17
CA PRO A 94 -6.83 -5.65 11.18
C PRO A 94 -8.27 -6.01 10.79
N LEU A 95 -8.61 -5.99 9.50
CA LEU A 95 -9.93 -6.40 9.03
C LEU A 95 -10.12 -7.91 9.19
N THR A 96 -9.11 -8.68 8.80
CA THR A 96 -9.14 -10.14 8.90
C THR A 96 -9.07 -10.63 10.35
N GLU A 97 -8.32 -9.95 11.22
CA GLU A 97 -8.30 -10.21 12.66
C GLU A 97 -9.67 -9.95 13.31
N ALA A 98 -10.42 -8.96 12.80
CA ALA A 98 -11.78 -8.68 13.22
C ALA A 98 -12.84 -9.66 12.64
N GLY A 99 -12.40 -10.68 11.90
CA GLY A 99 -13.27 -11.69 11.28
C GLY A 99 -13.93 -11.24 9.98
N LEU A 100 -13.44 -10.17 9.35
CA LEU A 100 -14.01 -9.61 8.12
C LEU A 100 -13.14 -9.90 6.90
N VAL A 101 -13.78 -10.00 5.73
CA VAL A 101 -13.09 -9.97 4.44
C VAL A 101 -12.64 -8.54 4.15
N GLY A 102 -11.41 -8.37 3.70
CA GLY A 102 -10.81 -7.08 3.40
C GLY A 102 -10.45 -6.92 1.93
N LEU A 103 -10.67 -5.73 1.38
CA LEU A 103 -10.13 -5.29 0.09
C LEU A 103 -9.59 -3.88 0.25
N ALA A 104 -8.35 -3.66 -0.19
CA ALA A 104 -7.69 -2.36 -0.14
C ALA A 104 -7.05 -2.06 -1.49
N CYS A 105 -7.11 -0.80 -1.91
CA CYS A 105 -6.37 -0.31 -3.06
C CYS A 105 -6.03 1.16 -2.85
N THR A 106 -4.96 1.63 -3.50
CA THR A 106 -4.54 3.03 -3.42
C THR A 106 -3.83 3.44 -4.70
N PRO A 107 -4.06 4.66 -5.23
CA PRO A 107 -3.29 5.17 -6.34
C PRO A 107 -1.86 5.51 -5.91
N SER A 108 -0.91 5.44 -6.83
CA SER A 108 0.46 5.95 -6.63
C SER A 108 0.91 6.86 -7.77
N HIS A 109 2.09 7.48 -7.61
CA HIS A 109 2.65 8.39 -8.62
C HIS A 109 2.78 7.72 -9.99
N ALA A 110 2.62 8.49 -11.07
CA ALA A 110 2.69 8.00 -12.44
C ALA A 110 4.08 7.45 -12.80
N TRP A 111 4.23 6.12 -12.74
CA TRP A 111 5.46 5.38 -13.03
C TRP A 111 5.32 4.35 -14.15
N VAL A 112 4.09 3.92 -14.42
CA VAL A 112 3.76 2.80 -15.30
C VAL A 112 3.14 3.34 -16.58
N ALA A 113 3.71 2.97 -17.72
CA ALA A 113 3.11 3.25 -19.03
C ALA A 113 1.94 2.28 -19.29
N PRO A 114 0.87 2.72 -19.98
CA PRO A 114 -0.17 1.79 -20.43
C PRO A 114 0.41 0.78 -21.43
N ALA A 115 -0.28 -0.35 -21.61
CA ALA A 115 0.13 -1.35 -22.61
C ALA A 115 0.27 -0.71 -24.00
N GLY A 116 1.42 -0.95 -24.66
CA GLY A 116 1.76 -0.32 -25.95
C GLY A 116 2.24 1.13 -25.87
N GLY A 117 2.26 1.75 -24.68
CA GLY A 117 2.76 3.10 -24.46
C GLY A 117 4.18 3.15 -23.93
N THR A 118 4.80 4.33 -24.00
CA THR A 118 6.15 4.60 -23.47
C THR A 118 6.18 5.69 -22.41
N ARG A 119 5.10 6.48 -22.28
CA ARG A 119 4.99 7.57 -21.30
C ARG A 119 4.28 7.08 -20.03
N PRO A 120 4.83 7.36 -18.82
CA PRO A 120 4.16 7.03 -17.57
C PRO A 120 2.79 7.71 -17.44
N LEU A 121 1.80 6.94 -17.00
CA LEU A 121 0.43 7.41 -16.77
C LEU A 121 -0.15 6.88 -15.46
N PHE A 122 0.04 5.60 -15.16
CA PHE A 122 -0.49 4.94 -13.96
C PHE A 122 0.57 4.81 -12.88
N GLY A 123 0.14 4.70 -11.63
CA GLY A 123 1.01 4.19 -10.58
C GLY A 123 1.12 2.66 -10.61
N THR A 124 1.90 2.13 -9.68
CA THR A 124 1.92 0.69 -9.35
C THR A 124 0.62 0.23 -8.67
N ASN A 125 -0.26 1.19 -8.34
CA ASN A 125 -1.64 1.08 -7.84
C ASN A 125 -1.96 -0.28 -7.19
N PRO A 126 -1.37 -0.60 -6.02
CA PRO A 126 -1.48 -1.93 -5.46
C PRO A 126 -2.93 -2.27 -5.07
N ILE A 127 -3.21 -3.56 -5.09
CA ILE A 127 -4.47 -4.15 -4.64
C ILE A 127 -4.12 -5.24 -3.63
N ALA A 128 -4.78 -5.21 -2.48
CA ALA A 128 -4.67 -6.28 -1.49
C ALA A 128 -6.05 -6.82 -1.11
N PHE A 129 -6.08 -8.12 -0.85
CA PHE A 129 -7.27 -8.86 -0.45
C PHE A 129 -6.94 -9.76 0.74
N GLY A 130 -7.86 -9.86 1.69
CA GLY A 130 -7.74 -10.71 2.86
C GLY A 130 -8.99 -11.51 3.14
N TRP A 131 -8.82 -12.79 3.44
CA TRP A 131 -9.88 -13.69 3.86
C TRP A 131 -9.59 -14.26 5.25
N PRO A 132 -10.47 -14.03 6.25
CA PRO A 132 -10.30 -14.58 7.59
C PRO A 132 -10.54 -16.09 7.58
N ARG A 133 -9.78 -16.84 8.38
CA ARG A 133 -9.93 -18.30 8.50
C ARG A 133 -10.08 -18.68 9.96
N GLN A 134 -11.07 -19.52 10.25
CA GLN A 134 -11.26 -20.04 11.60
C GLN A 134 -10.01 -20.85 12.02
N ASP A 135 -9.50 -20.54 13.22
CA ASP A 135 -8.35 -21.20 13.86
C ASP A 135 -7.07 -21.28 13.00
N LYS A 136 -6.93 -20.38 12.01
CA LYS A 136 -5.79 -20.34 11.09
C LYS A 136 -5.41 -18.89 10.78
N PRO A 137 -4.14 -18.61 10.45
CA PRO A 137 -3.76 -17.29 9.93
C PRO A 137 -4.62 -16.92 8.71
N PRO A 138 -4.94 -15.63 8.50
CA PRO A 138 -5.73 -15.21 7.35
C PRO A 138 -5.00 -15.51 6.03
N PHE A 139 -5.77 -15.68 4.96
CA PHE A 139 -5.21 -15.71 3.60
C PHE A 139 -5.16 -14.26 3.10
N ILE A 140 -3.95 -13.72 2.93
CA ILE A 140 -3.75 -12.34 2.46
C ILE A 140 -2.89 -12.37 1.19
N VAL A 141 -3.33 -11.62 0.18
CA VAL A 141 -2.58 -11.34 -1.04
C VAL A 141 -2.44 -9.83 -1.14
N ASP A 142 -1.22 -9.35 -1.37
CA ASP A 142 -0.89 -7.94 -1.61
C ASP A 142 0.02 -7.90 -2.84
N MET A 143 -0.38 -7.16 -3.87
CA MET A 143 0.36 -7.09 -5.13
C MET A 143 0.35 -5.69 -5.72
N ALA A 144 1.48 -5.29 -6.28
CA ALA A 144 1.51 -4.20 -7.25
C ALA A 144 0.79 -4.61 -8.55
N THR A 145 0.16 -3.67 -9.24
CA THR A 145 -0.41 -3.92 -10.58
C THR A 145 0.62 -3.78 -11.70
N SER A 146 1.88 -3.49 -11.37
CA SER A 146 3.02 -3.46 -12.28
C SER A 146 3.86 -4.73 -12.18
N ALA A 147 4.67 -5.01 -13.21
CA ALA A 147 5.51 -6.20 -13.27
C ALA A 147 6.53 -6.35 -12.13
N ALA A 148 6.88 -5.26 -11.45
CA ALA A 148 7.54 -5.26 -10.15
C ALA A 148 7.17 -4.01 -9.36
N ALA A 149 7.40 -4.05 -8.05
CA ALA A 149 7.27 -2.89 -7.19
C ALA A 149 8.43 -1.89 -7.44
N ARG A 150 8.14 -0.59 -7.41
CA ARG A 150 9.17 0.45 -7.59
C ARG A 150 10.25 0.40 -6.51
N GLY A 151 9.89 0.07 -5.27
CA GLY A 151 10.83 -0.06 -4.17
C GLY A 151 11.84 -1.19 -4.40
N GLU A 152 11.41 -2.28 -5.04
CA GLU A 152 12.28 -3.39 -5.43
C GLU A 152 13.32 -2.92 -6.47
N ILE A 153 12.88 -2.17 -7.49
CA ILE A 153 13.80 -1.56 -8.49
C ILE A 153 14.83 -0.65 -7.81
N GLN A 154 14.41 0.17 -6.83
CA GLN A 154 15.31 1.09 -6.12
C GLN A 154 16.31 0.35 -5.22
N LEU A 155 15.88 -0.74 -4.56
CA LEU A 155 16.75 -1.60 -3.78
C LEU A 155 17.79 -2.31 -4.66
N HIS A 156 17.37 -2.87 -5.81
CA HIS A 156 18.27 -3.51 -6.77
C HIS A 156 19.34 -2.55 -7.30
N GLN A 157 18.94 -1.34 -7.72
CA GLN A 157 19.86 -0.30 -8.18
C GLN A 157 20.92 0.04 -7.11
N ARG A 158 20.53 0.07 -5.83
CA ARG A 158 21.43 0.38 -4.72
C ARG A 158 22.37 -0.78 -4.37
N SER A 159 21.93 -2.03 -4.52
CA SER A 159 22.76 -3.22 -4.28
C SER A 159 23.77 -3.50 -5.40
N GLY A 160 23.86 -2.66 -6.43
CA GLY A 160 24.74 -2.86 -7.59
C GLY A 160 24.33 -4.04 -8.49
N LYS A 161 23.18 -4.68 -8.21
CA LYS A 161 22.61 -5.77 -9.00
C LYS A 161 21.62 -5.15 -9.97
N GLY A 162 22.04 -4.96 -11.23
CA GLY A 162 21.19 -4.38 -12.26
C GLY A 162 19.81 -5.04 -12.32
N ALA A 163 18.76 -4.24 -12.50
CA ALA A 163 17.40 -4.74 -12.66
C ALA A 163 17.36 -5.68 -13.88
N THR A 164 16.96 -6.94 -13.69
CA THR A 164 16.96 -7.94 -14.76
C THR A 164 15.92 -7.59 -15.83
N GLY A 165 16.21 -7.99 -17.08
CA GLY A 165 15.70 -7.46 -18.36
C GLY A 165 14.19 -7.44 -18.66
N ARG A 166 13.31 -7.49 -17.65
CA ARG A 166 11.87 -7.14 -17.77
C ARG A 166 11.48 -5.86 -17.01
N LEU A 167 12.37 -5.29 -16.20
CA LEU A 167 12.04 -4.21 -15.25
C LEU A 167 12.52 -2.82 -15.67
N GLY A 168 13.23 -2.74 -16.79
CA GLY A 168 13.61 -1.50 -17.43
C GLY A 168 13.77 -1.76 -18.91
N ASN A 169 13.23 -0.90 -19.76
CA ASN A 169 13.46 -0.98 -21.19
C ASN A 169 14.94 -0.66 -21.46
N ARG A 170 15.80 -1.67 -21.43
CA ARG A 170 17.14 -1.67 -22.04
C ARG A 170 17.34 -2.99 -22.76
N GLN A 171 17.50 -2.88 -24.07
CA GLN A 171 18.01 -3.94 -24.94
C GLN A 171 19.39 -4.37 -24.43
N SER A 172 19.49 -5.56 -23.86
CA SER A 172 20.61 -6.52 -24.02
C SER A 172 20.61 -7.57 -22.91
N GLY A 173 20.39 -8.83 -23.30
CA GLY A 173 21.18 -10.00 -22.86
C GLY A 173 21.20 -10.42 -21.37
N THR A 174 20.81 -11.68 -21.16
CA THR A 174 21.01 -12.56 -19.98
C THR A 174 20.04 -12.35 -18.80
N GLY A 175 19.03 -13.22 -18.73
CA GLY A 175 18.04 -13.26 -17.66
C GLY A 175 18.50 -14.14 -16.50
N GLN A 176 18.66 -13.54 -15.31
CA GLN A 176 18.51 -14.23 -14.04
C GLN A 176 17.06 -14.04 -13.55
N ARG A 177 16.42 -15.14 -13.14
CA ARG A 177 15.06 -15.09 -12.58
C ARG A 177 15.10 -14.40 -11.20
N PRO A 178 14.28 -13.37 -10.95
CA PRO A 178 14.15 -12.81 -9.61
C PRO A 178 13.54 -13.86 -8.67
N MET A 179 14.08 -13.93 -7.44
CA MET A 179 13.42 -14.63 -6.34
C MET A 179 12.12 -13.86 -6.03
N PRO A 180 10.97 -14.54 -5.92
CA PRO A 180 9.73 -13.86 -5.56
C PRO A 180 9.88 -13.28 -4.14
N GLN A 181 9.91 -11.95 -4.02
CA GLN A 181 9.68 -11.27 -2.76
C GLN A 181 8.17 -11.25 -2.48
N ARG A 182 7.79 -11.16 -1.21
CA ARG A 182 6.38 -11.20 -0.74
C ARG A 182 5.59 -9.91 -1.03
N CYS A 183 6.04 -9.14 -2.01
CA CYS A 183 5.50 -7.91 -2.58
C CYS A 183 6.00 -7.90 -4.04
#